data_AF-A0A4Y2NSH4-F1
#
_entry.id   AF-A0A4Y2NSH4-F1
#
_cell.length_a   1.000
_cell.length_b   1.000
_cell.length_c   1.000
_cell.angle_alpha   90.00
_cell.angle_beta   90.00
_cell.angle_gamma   90.00
#
_symmetry.space_group_name_H-M   'P 1'
#
loop_
_entity.id
_entity.type
_entity.pdbx_description
1 polymer ?
#
loop_
_entity_poly.entity_id
_entity_poly.type
_entity_poly.pdbx_seq_one_letter_code
_entity_poly.pdbx_strand_id
1 'polypeptide(L)'
;MLLAMLTDERCHIGTLAARRIIKAREIRPDGNCVRRFVFPAVNFRATNYVDLIDWQACNVTPPTVLRHISSHELLKMIQDDVPMDVRDFIKFPSHTQAVERIVKLVTEASRKSWTA
;
A
#
# COMPACT_ATOMS: atom_id res chain seq x y z
N MET A 1 -2.76 -0.61 -3.10
CA MET A 1 -2.22 -0.52 -4.47
C MET A 1 -0.71 -0.40 -4.51
N LEU A 2 -0.08 0.63 -3.91
CA LEU A 2 1.39 0.82 -4.02
C LEU A 2 2.24 -0.38 -3.57
N LEU A 3 1.87 -1.07 -2.48
CA LEU A 3 2.59 -2.27 -2.03
C LEU A 3 2.51 -3.41 -3.06
N ALA A 4 1.31 -3.66 -3.60
CA ALA A 4 1.13 -4.68 -4.64
C ALA A 4 1.86 -4.32 -5.94
N MET A 5 1.93 -3.01 -6.27
CA MET A 5 2.69 -2.55 -7.43
C MET A 5 4.20 -2.75 -7.24
N LEU A 6 4.74 -2.57 -6.04
CA LEU A 6 6.18 -2.77 -5.75
C LEU A 6 6.63 -4.22 -5.95
N THR A 7 5.73 -5.16 -5.69
CA THR A 7 5.97 -6.61 -5.81
C THR A 7 5.36 -7.18 -7.10
N ASP A 8 4.92 -6.34 -8.04
CA ASP A 8 4.42 -6.79 -9.33
C ASP A 8 5.61 -7.29 -10.16
N GLU A 9 5.41 -8.42 -10.85
CA GLU A 9 6.44 -9.04 -11.70
C GLU A 9 6.88 -8.11 -12.84
N ARG A 10 6.01 -7.20 -13.28
CA ARG A 10 6.34 -6.21 -14.30
C ARG A 10 7.14 -5.08 -13.66
N CYS A 11 8.46 -5.09 -13.85
CA CYS A 11 9.40 -4.17 -13.21
C CYS A 11 9.04 -2.68 -13.42
N HIS A 12 8.50 -2.31 -14.57
CA HIS A 12 8.05 -0.93 -14.83
C HIS A 12 6.92 -0.46 -13.90
N ILE A 13 6.07 -1.37 -13.40
CA ILE A 13 5.01 -1.07 -12.42
C ILE A 13 5.62 -0.85 -11.03
N GLY A 14 6.57 -1.71 -10.65
CA GLY A 14 7.34 -1.55 -9.41
C GLY A 14 8.10 -0.23 -9.38
N THR A 15 8.78 0.11 -10.48
CA THR A 15 9.46 1.40 -10.67
C THR A 15 8.50 2.58 -10.52
N LEU A 16 7.31 2.51 -11.13
CA LEU A 16 6.29 3.56 -11.01
C LEU A 16 5.84 3.75 -9.54
N ALA A 17 5.65 2.65 -8.80
CA ALA A 17 5.29 2.72 -7.39
C ALA A 17 6.40 3.30 -6.51
N ALA A 18 7.65 2.86 -6.71
CA ALA A 18 8.81 3.36 -5.98
C ALA A 18 8.96 4.88 -6.17
N ARG A 19 8.88 5.37 -7.41
CA ARG A 19 8.91 6.82 -7.71
C ARG A 19 7.81 7.60 -6.98
N ARG A 20 6.58 7.07 -6.96
CA ARG A 20 5.45 7.70 -6.25
C ARG A 20 5.70 7.75 -4.74
N ILE A 21 6.27 6.71 -4.16
CA ILE A 21 6.58 6.65 -2.73
C ILE A 21 7.69 7.62 -2.35
N ILE A 22 8.77 7.68 -3.14
CA ILE A 22 9.88 8.62 -2.94
C ILE A 22 9.35 10.07 -2.96
N LYS A 23 8.59 10.43 -4.00
CA LYS A 23 7.96 11.76 -4.11
C LYS A 23 7.05 12.07 -2.92
N ALA A 24 6.27 11.08 -2.45
CA ALA A 24 5.39 11.26 -1.30
C ALA A 24 6.17 11.47 0.02
N ARG A 25 7.37 10.89 0.16
CA ARG A 25 8.26 11.12 1.31
C ARG A 25 8.90 12.50 1.27
N GLU A 26 9.22 13.03 0.09
CA GLU A 26 9.76 14.38 -0.07
C GLU A 26 8.73 15.45 0.34
N ILE A 27 7.46 15.25 0.01
CA ILE A 27 6.37 16.19 0.36
C ILE A 27 6.10 16.18 1.88
N ARG A 28 6.31 15.05 2.56
CA ARG A 28 6.12 14.88 4.00
C ARG A 28 7.29 14.09 4.60
N PRO A 29 8.40 14.76 4.96
CA PRO A 29 9.56 14.09 5.54
C PRO A 29 9.26 13.53 6.95
N ASP A 30 8.42 14.22 7.72
CA ASP A 30 8.10 13.84 9.08
C ASP A 30 6.99 12.77 9.10
N GLY A 31 7.40 11.50 9.15
CA GLY A 31 6.51 10.33 9.24
C GLY A 31 5.59 10.27 10.48
N ASN A 32 5.51 11.36 11.27
CA ASN A 32 4.61 11.54 12.41
C ASN A 32 3.33 12.33 12.07
N CYS A 33 3.17 12.84 10.84
CA CYS A 33 1.91 13.46 10.44
C CYS A 33 0.79 12.42 10.36
N VAL A 34 -0.32 12.64 11.07
CA VAL A 34 -1.54 11.83 10.92
C VAL A 34 -1.95 11.80 9.44
N ARG A 35 -2.08 10.60 8.89
CA ARG A 35 -2.51 10.39 7.52
C ARG A 35 -4.00 10.72 7.43
N ARG A 36 -4.33 11.84 6.79
CA ARG A 36 -5.72 12.14 6.43
C ARG A 36 -6.16 11.16 5.35
N PHE A 37 -7.16 10.35 5.65
CA PHE A 37 -7.78 9.51 4.65
C PHE A 37 -8.60 10.40 3.69
N VAL A 38 -8.25 10.36 2.42
CA VAL A 38 -9.00 11.02 1.34
C VAL A 38 -9.40 9.92 0.37
N PHE A 39 -10.68 9.88 0.02
CA PHE A 39 -11.16 8.90 -0.94
C PHE A 39 -10.56 9.22 -2.32
N PRO A 40 -9.75 8.33 -2.90
CA PRO A 40 -9.20 8.57 -4.23
C PRO A 40 -10.31 8.49 -5.28
N ALA A 41 -10.21 9.29 -6.35
CA ALA A 41 -11.04 9.08 -7.52
C ALA A 41 -10.71 7.71 -8.14
N VAL A 42 -11.72 6.85 -8.23
CA VAL A 42 -11.61 5.49 -8.78
C VAL A 42 -12.11 5.48 -10.23
N ASN A 43 -11.28 4.99 -11.14
CA ASN A 43 -11.64 4.83 -12.55
C ASN A 43 -12.24 3.43 -12.79
N PHE A 44 -13.56 3.34 -12.80
CA PHE A 44 -14.28 2.08 -13.08
C PHE A 44 -14.11 1.56 -14.51
N ARG A 45 -13.61 2.37 -15.44
CA ARG A 45 -13.33 1.96 -16.82
C ARG A 45 -11.91 1.42 -17.00
N ALA A 46 -11.10 1.42 -15.93
CA ALA A 46 -9.73 0.91 -16.00
C ALA A 46 -9.72 -0.57 -16.34
N THR A 47 -8.88 -0.95 -17.31
CA THR A 47 -8.65 -2.35 -17.70
C THR A 47 -7.51 -2.98 -16.90
N ASN A 48 -6.62 -2.15 -16.35
CA ASN A 48 -5.52 -2.55 -15.49
C ASN A 48 -5.66 -1.85 -14.13
N TYR A 49 -5.35 -2.58 -13.06
CA TYR A 49 -5.40 -2.06 -11.70
C TYR A 49 -4.46 -0.86 -11.48
N VAL A 50 -3.39 -0.72 -12.26
CA VAL A 50 -2.45 0.43 -12.17
C VAL A 50 -3.17 1.76 -12.40
N ASP A 51 -4.18 1.75 -13.26
CA ASP A 51 -4.96 2.92 -13.70
C ASP A 51 -6.27 3.10 -12.91
N LEU A 52 -6.52 2.22 -11.93
CA LEU A 52 -7.73 2.24 -11.12
C LEU A 52 -7.83 3.50 -10.26
N ILE A 53 -6.69 4.06 -9.84
CA ILE A 53 -6.62 5.27 -9.03
C ILE A 53 -6.09 6.41 -9.91
N ASP A 54 -6.78 7.54 -9.93
CA ASP A 54 -6.20 8.77 -10.45
C ASP A 54 -5.12 9.28 -9.49
N TRP A 55 -3.88 8.95 -9.81
CA TRP A 55 -2.71 9.32 -9.02
C TRP A 55 -2.33 10.81 -9.13
N GLN A 56 -2.87 11.56 -10.10
CA GLN A 56 -2.66 13.01 -10.17
C GLN A 56 -3.61 13.75 -9.23
N ALA A 57 -4.86 13.30 -9.15
CA ALA A 57 -5.85 13.87 -8.23
C ALA A 57 -5.72 13.36 -6.78
N CYS A 58 -4.95 12.29 -6.54
CA CYS A 58 -4.79 11.68 -5.23
C CYS A 58 -3.49 12.09 -4.53
N ASN A 59 -3.59 12.61 -3.30
CA ASN A 59 -2.41 12.83 -2.46
C ASN A 59 -1.87 11.49 -1.94
N VAL A 60 -0.74 11.06 -2.50
CA VAL A 60 -0.10 9.80 -2.10
C VAL A 60 0.54 9.99 -0.73
N THR A 61 0.27 9.08 0.20
CA THR A 61 1.01 8.99 1.46
C THR A 61 1.86 7.72 1.46
N PRO A 62 3.13 7.78 1.89
CA PRO A 62 4.00 6.61 1.96
C PRO A 62 3.36 5.50 2.80
N PRO A 63 3.36 4.23 2.35
CA PRO A 63 2.90 3.11 3.15
C PRO A 63 3.75 2.93 4.41
N THR A 64 3.13 2.85 5.59
CA THR A 64 3.81 2.66 6.87
C THR A 64 4.63 1.36 6.93
N VAL A 65 4.17 0.34 6.19
CA VAL A 65 4.88 -0.95 6.05
C VAL A 65 6.28 -0.80 5.47
N LEU A 66 6.55 0.30 4.75
CA LEU A 66 7.85 0.60 4.15
C LEU A 66 8.70 1.53 5.02
N ARG A 67 8.29 1.86 6.25
CA ARG A 67 9.00 2.86 7.08
C ARG A 67 10.45 2.45 7.37
N HIS A 68 10.74 1.15 7.44
CA HIS A 68 12.10 0.63 7.62
C HIS A 68 12.96 0.67 6.36
N ILE A 69 12.34 0.75 5.17
CA ILE A 69 13.03 0.82 3.88
C ILE A 69 13.33 2.28 3.55
N SER A 70 14.59 2.62 3.37
CA SER A 70 15.05 3.97 3.01
C SER A 70 14.65 4.36 1.58
N SER A 71 14.61 5.66 1.30
CA SER A 71 14.39 6.13 -0.08
C SER A 71 15.56 5.75 -1.01
N HIS A 72 16.76 5.56 -0.46
CA HIS A 72 17.93 5.12 -1.22
C HIS A 72 17.78 3.66 -1.69
N GLU A 73 17.26 2.77 -0.85
CA GLU A 73 16.94 1.38 -1.25
C GLU A 73 15.88 1.33 -2.34
N LEU A 74 14.84 2.17 -2.25
CA LEU A 74 13.85 2.31 -3.32
C LEU A 74 14.47 2.84 -4.63
N LEU A 75 15.48 3.71 -4.55
CA LEU A 75 16.21 4.19 -5.73
C LEU A 75 17.08 3.10 -6.35
N LYS A 76 17.75 2.28 -5.54
CA LYS A 76 18.51 1.12 -6.03
C LYS A 76 17.60 0.14 -6.77
N MET A 77 16.43 -0.16 -6.20
CA MET A 77 15.42 -1.00 -6.85
C MET A 77 15.04 -0.49 -8.25
N ILE A 78 14.91 0.83 -8.43
CA ILE A 78 14.63 1.44 -9.74
C ILE A 78 15.82 1.29 -10.70
N GLN A 79 17.05 1.35 -10.21
CA GLN A 79 18.27 1.24 -11.04
C GLN A 79 18.52 -0.20 -11.49
N ASP A 80 18.29 -1.15 -10.59
CA ASP A 80 18.56 -2.57 -10.83
C ASP A 80 17.43 -3.24 -11.64
N ASP A 81 16.28 -2.58 -11.80
CA ASP A 81 15.06 -3.08 -12.45
C ASP A 81 14.57 -4.43 -11.87
N VAL A 82 14.81 -4.62 -10.56
CA VAL A 82 14.43 -5.82 -9.82
C VAL A 82 13.18 -5.51 -8.97
N PRO A 83 12.09 -6.29 -9.07
CA PRO A 83 10.92 -6.15 -8.20
C PRO A 83 11.27 -6.40 -6.74
N MET A 84 10.58 -5.73 -5.83
CA MET A 84 10.75 -6.00 -4.39
C MET A 84 10.14 -7.35 -4.04
N ASP A 85 10.78 -8.12 -3.15
CA ASP A 85 10.15 -9.33 -2.62
C ASP A 85 9.17 -8.93 -1.51
N VAL A 86 8.00 -9.58 -1.45
CA VAL A 86 7.05 -9.45 -0.34
C VAL A 86 7.73 -9.72 1.02
N ARG A 87 8.78 -10.55 1.03
CA ARG A 87 9.62 -10.84 2.21
C ARG A 87 10.35 -9.61 2.76
N ASP A 88 10.57 -8.58 1.94
CA ASP A 88 11.22 -7.34 2.35
C ASP A 88 10.30 -6.44 3.18
N PHE A 89 8.99 -6.73 3.19
CA PHE A 89 8.03 -6.05 4.05
C PHE A 89 8.13 -6.52 5.50
N ILE A 90 7.80 -5.62 6.44
CA ILE A 90 7.62 -6.00 7.85
C ILE A 90 6.58 -7.11 7.94
N LYS A 91 6.97 -8.24 8.53
CA LYS A 91 6.06 -9.36 8.79
C LYS A 91 5.13 -9.00 9.94
N PHE A 92 3.85 -8.84 9.63
CA PHE A 92 2.81 -8.72 10.64
C PHE A 92 2.34 -10.11 11.09
N PRO A 93 2.05 -10.33 12.38
CA PRO A 93 1.48 -11.58 12.88
C PRO A 93 -0.01 -11.70 12.54
N SER A 94 -0.35 -11.60 11.26
CA SER A 94 -1.72 -11.55 10.74
C SER A 94 -2.45 -12.90 10.81
N HIS A 95 -1.72 -14.02 10.82
CA HIS A 95 -2.28 -15.38 10.84
C HIS A 95 -2.18 -16.04 12.22
N THR A 96 -2.28 -15.24 13.28
CA THR A 96 -2.35 -15.79 14.64
C THR A 96 -3.77 -16.21 14.96
N GLN A 97 -3.91 -17.25 15.77
CA GLN A 97 -5.22 -17.73 16.24
C GLN A 97 -6.05 -16.62 16.91
N ALA A 98 -5.39 -15.65 17.56
CA ALA A 98 -6.06 -14.49 18.14
C ALA A 98 -6.73 -13.62 17.07
N VAL A 99 -6.05 -13.33 15.95
CA VAL A 99 -6.62 -12.55 14.84
C VAL A 99 -7.82 -13.28 14.24
N GLU A 100 -7.72 -14.60 14.02
CA GLU A 100 -8.82 -15.41 13.48
C GLU A 100 -10.07 -15.35 14.39
N ARG A 101 -9.87 -15.48 15.70
CA ARG A 101 -10.96 -15.39 16.69
C ARG A 101 -11.64 -14.01 16.67
N ILE A 102 -10.87 -12.93 16.56
CA ILE A 102 -11.41 -11.56 16.48
C ILE A 102 -12.20 -11.36 15.19
N VAL A 103 -11.65 -11.76 14.04
CA VAL A 103 -12.34 -11.64 12.75
C VAL A 103 -13.67 -12.41 12.77
N LYS A 104 -13.67 -13.62 13.35
CA LYS A 104 -14.90 -14.40 13.54
C LYS A 104 -15.93 -13.65 14.39
N LEU A 105 -15.52 -13.13 15.55
CA LEU A 105 -16.40 -12.38 16.44
C LEU A 105 -17.01 -11.14 15.77
N VAL A 106 -16.19 -10.34 15.06
CA VAL A 106 -16.66 -9.16 14.32
C VAL A 106 -17.66 -9.54 13.24
N THR A 107 -17.39 -10.64 12.52
CA THR A 107 -18.29 -11.15 11.46
C THR A 107 -19.63 -11.61 12.03
N GLU A 108 -19.62 -12.31 13.17
CA GLU A 108 -20.85 -12.74 13.86
C GLU A 108 -21.66 -11.55 14.39
N ALA A 109 -20.98 -10.53 14.94
CA ALA A 109 -21.63 -9.30 15.41
C ALA A 109 -22.26 -8.52 14.25
N SER A 110 -21.55 -8.38 13.13
CA SER A 110 -22.06 -7.69 11.93
C SER A 110 -23.29 -8.39 11.32
N ARG A 111 -23.37 -9.72 11.38
CA ARG A 111 -24.55 -10.45 10.90
C ARG A 111 -25.79 -10.16 11.74
N LYS A 112 -25.63 -9.99 13.05
CA LYS A 112 -26.74 -9.68 13.97
C LYS A 112 -27.23 -8.24 13.85
N SER A 113 -26.36 -7.28 13.50
CA SER A 113 -26.76 -5.88 13.33
C SER A 113 -27.55 -5.60 12.05
N TRP A 114 -27.52 -6.50 11.06
CA TRP A 114 -28.29 -6.36 9.81
C TRP A 114 -29.75 -6.85 9.94
N THR A 115 -30.07 -7.57 11.01
CA THR A 115 -31.40 -8.18 11.25
C THR A 115 -32.23 -7.46 12.31
N ALA A 116 -31.82 -6.25 12.73
CA ALA A 116 -32.58 -5.35 13.60
C ALA A 116 -33.00 -4.11 12.80
#